data_AF-A0A0R2VPC5-F1
#
_entry.id   AF-A0A0R2VPC5-F1
#
_cell.length_a   1.000
_cell.length_b   1.000
_cell.length_c   1.000
_cell.angle_alpha   90.00
_cell.angle_beta   90.00
_cell.angle_gamma   90.00
#
_symmetry.space_group_name_H-M   'P 1'
#
loop_
_entity.id
_entity.type
_entity.pdbx_description
1 polymer ?
#
loop_
_entity_poly.entity_id
_entity_poly.type
_entity_poly.pdbx_seq_one_letter_code
_entity_poly.pdbx_strand_id
1 'polypeptide(L)'
;MPSLSGFPSAFLLSCAMVIMGFAACSHRTTLPDPQQAGWEGKSVCEVVQENDKLRVLRCTFPPGVGHERHFHAPHIGYTIAGSTFRIEDASGVREVNVPTGSSFDNAYIPWHQVLNIGDSTAVFLIIEMKD
;
A
#
# COMPACT_ATOMS: atom_id res chain seq x y z
N MET A 1 -65.76 50.51 17.66
CA MET A 1 -65.15 51.27 16.55
C MET A 1 -63.84 50.58 16.17
N PRO A 2 -63.58 50.39 14.87
CA PRO A 2 -62.63 49.41 14.34
C PRO A 2 -61.25 50.03 14.04
N SER A 3 -60.21 49.20 13.92
CA SER A 3 -59.24 49.40 12.84
C SER A 3 -58.51 48.09 12.52
N LEU A 4 -58.82 47.58 11.34
CA LEU A 4 -58.12 46.54 10.59
C LEU A 4 -56.74 47.01 10.13
N SER A 5 -55.78 46.08 10.08
CA SER A 5 -54.75 45.94 9.02
C SER A 5 -53.76 44.86 9.47
N GLY A 6 -53.38 43.82 8.73
CA GLY A 6 -53.62 43.37 7.36
C GLY A 6 -52.77 42.09 7.18
N PHE A 7 -53.21 41.16 6.32
CA PHE A 7 -52.37 40.06 5.84
C PHE A 7 -51.59 40.54 4.60
N PRO A 8 -50.40 39.98 4.32
CA PRO A 8 -50.39 38.94 3.27
C PRO A 8 -49.40 37.77 3.50
N SER A 9 -49.73 36.70 2.79
CA SER A 9 -48.99 35.46 2.57
C SER A 9 -47.55 35.62 2.08
N ALA A 10 -46.84 34.49 2.25
CA ALA A 10 -45.69 34.00 1.49
C ALA A 10 -44.34 34.56 1.90
N PHE A 11 -43.42 33.68 2.28
CA PHE A 11 -42.33 33.24 1.41
C PHE A 11 -41.42 32.28 2.20
N LEU A 12 -41.12 31.16 1.55
CA LEU A 12 -39.81 30.48 1.52
C LEU A 12 -39.43 29.63 2.72
N LEU A 13 -39.40 28.31 2.51
CA LEU A 13 -38.27 27.55 1.94
C LEU A 13 -37.20 27.31 3.00
N SER A 14 -37.08 26.02 3.34
CA SER A 14 -35.82 25.31 3.41
C SER A 14 -34.76 25.82 4.40
N CYS A 15 -34.63 25.08 5.50
CA CYS A 15 -33.30 24.57 5.87
C CYS A 15 -33.48 23.30 6.70
N ALA A 16 -33.89 22.22 6.04
CA ALA A 16 -33.51 20.90 6.52
C ALA A 16 -31.99 20.82 6.35
N MET A 17 -31.24 21.14 7.40
CA MET A 17 -29.79 20.88 7.47
C MET A 17 -29.58 19.37 7.51
N VAL A 18 -29.65 18.74 6.35
CA VAL A 18 -29.07 17.42 6.11
C VAL A 18 -27.59 17.66 5.97
N ILE A 19 -26.87 17.69 7.11
CA ILE A 19 -25.42 17.56 7.09
C ILE A 19 -25.15 16.10 6.74
N MET A 20 -25.09 15.85 5.43
CA MET A 20 -24.64 14.60 4.84
C MET A 20 -23.18 14.43 5.24
N GLY A 21 -22.92 13.58 6.23
CA GLY A 21 -21.57 13.27 6.68
C GLY A 21 -20.75 12.75 5.50
N PHE A 22 -19.69 13.47 5.16
CA PHE A 22 -18.68 12.97 4.22
C PHE A 22 -18.00 11.76 4.86
N ALA A 23 -18.51 10.56 4.59
CA ALA A 23 -17.77 9.34 4.82
C ALA A 23 -16.60 9.34 3.83
N ALA A 24 -15.44 9.80 4.28
CA ALA A 24 -14.20 9.62 3.56
C ALA A 24 -13.97 8.11 3.44
N CYS A 25 -14.21 7.54 2.26
CA CYS A 25 -13.79 6.19 1.94
C CYS A 25 -12.26 6.16 1.95
N SER A 26 -11.65 5.86 3.09
CA SER A 26 -10.26 5.44 3.10
C SER A 26 -10.20 4.09 2.39
N HIS A 27 -9.43 4.03 1.30
CA HIS A 27 -9.19 2.79 0.58
C HIS A 27 -8.35 1.87 1.47
N ARG A 28 -9.02 1.15 2.38
CA ARG A 28 -8.39 0.14 3.22
C ARG A 28 -8.10 -1.07 2.33
N THR A 29 -6.85 -1.18 1.91
CA THR A 29 -6.33 -2.44 1.38
C THR A 29 -6.56 -3.53 2.44
N THR A 30 -7.15 -4.65 2.02
CA THR A 30 -7.33 -5.83 2.88
C THR A 30 -6.08 -6.69 2.95
N LEU A 31 -5.10 -6.41 2.09
CA LEU A 31 -3.85 -7.14 2.04
C LEU A 31 -2.88 -6.63 3.11
N PRO A 32 -2.04 -7.52 3.67
CA PRO A 32 -0.97 -7.11 4.57
C PRO A 32 0.03 -6.19 3.85
N ASP A 33 0.72 -5.36 4.64
CA ASP A 33 1.91 -4.65 4.18
C ASP A 33 3.12 -5.63 4.08
N PRO A 34 4.28 -5.21 3.54
CA PRO A 34 5.41 -6.11 3.36
C PRO A 34 6.01 -6.65 4.68
N GLN A 35 5.87 -5.93 5.79
CA GLN A 35 6.36 -6.38 7.10
C GLN A 35 5.48 -7.51 7.65
N GLN A 36 4.16 -7.37 7.50
CA GLN A 36 3.16 -8.32 7.96
C GLN A 36 3.08 -9.54 7.06
N ALA A 37 3.30 -9.35 5.75
CA ALA A 37 3.33 -10.42 4.78
C ALA A 37 4.57 -11.30 5.01
N GLY A 38 4.38 -12.61 4.92
CA GLY A 38 5.42 -13.61 5.07
C GLY A 38 5.51 -14.53 3.87
N TRP A 39 6.08 -15.70 4.09
CA TRP A 39 6.01 -16.85 3.20
C TRP A 39 5.65 -18.08 4.01
N GLU A 40 4.54 -18.74 3.68
CA GLU A 40 4.07 -19.94 4.42
C GLU A 40 3.98 -19.71 5.95
N GLY A 41 3.52 -18.52 6.34
CA GLY A 41 3.38 -18.11 7.74
C GLY A 41 4.67 -17.70 8.45
N LYS A 42 5.80 -17.61 7.75
CA LYS A 42 7.08 -17.14 8.30
C LYS A 42 7.40 -15.73 7.80
N SER A 43 7.91 -14.88 8.69
CA SER A 43 8.39 -13.56 8.29
C SER A 43 9.62 -13.69 7.37
N VAL A 44 9.66 -12.85 6.33
CA VAL A 44 10.76 -12.74 5.37
C VAL A 44 11.42 -11.36 5.39
N CYS A 45 10.84 -10.42 6.15
CA CYS A 45 11.30 -9.05 6.28
C CYS A 45 11.44 -8.64 7.75
N GLU A 46 12.55 -8.02 8.09
CA GLU A 46 12.83 -7.48 9.42
C GLU A 46 12.95 -5.95 9.38
N VAL A 47 12.51 -5.27 10.44
CA VAL A 47 12.65 -3.81 10.54
C VAL A 47 14.10 -3.47 10.84
N VAL A 48 14.72 -2.70 9.93
CA VAL A 48 16.05 -2.12 10.14
C VAL A 48 15.92 -0.79 10.86
N GLN A 49 14.97 0.04 10.43
CA GLN A 49 14.69 1.32 11.07
C GLN A 49 13.25 1.74 10.82
N GLU A 50 12.66 2.45 11.78
CA GLU A 50 11.33 3.03 11.65
C GLU A 50 11.26 4.36 12.40
N ASN A 51 10.65 5.36 11.79
CA ASN A 51 10.31 6.65 12.40
C ASN A 51 9.01 7.19 11.80
N ASP A 52 8.68 8.45 12.09
CA ASP A 52 7.43 9.08 11.62
C ASP A 52 7.41 9.37 10.11
N LYS A 53 8.57 9.37 9.44
CA LYS A 53 8.68 9.71 8.01
C LYS A 53 8.84 8.48 7.11
N LEU A 54 9.44 7.42 7.62
CA LEU A 54 9.74 6.23 6.83
C LEU A 54 9.91 4.97 7.68
N ARG A 55 9.84 3.83 6.99
CA ARG A 55 10.24 2.50 7.47
C ARG A 55 11.24 1.90 6.50
N VAL A 56 12.29 1.28 7.03
CA VAL A 56 13.27 0.49 6.29
C VAL A 56 13.14 -0.96 6.72
N LEU A 57 12.86 -1.83 5.76
CA LEU A 57 12.82 -3.28 5.93
C LEU A 57 14.02 -3.91 5.25
N ARG A 58 14.60 -4.94 5.85
CA ARG A 58 15.50 -5.87 5.17
C ARG A 58 14.73 -7.15 4.88
N CYS A 59 14.55 -7.46 3.60
CA CYS A 59 13.85 -8.67 3.18
C CYS A 59 14.84 -9.67 2.60
N THR A 60 14.76 -10.93 3.04
CA THR A 60 15.68 -12.01 2.66
C THR A 60 14.92 -13.19 2.08
N PHE A 61 15.26 -13.57 0.86
CA PHE A 61 14.57 -14.61 0.11
C PHE A 61 15.57 -15.67 -0.35
N PRO A 62 15.74 -16.78 0.40
CA PRO A 62 16.44 -17.96 -0.12
C PRO A 62 15.78 -18.50 -1.40
N PRO A 63 16.49 -19.33 -2.19
CA PRO A 63 15.88 -20.06 -3.31
C PRO A 63 14.60 -20.80 -2.88
N GLY A 64 13.52 -20.62 -3.64
CA GLY A 64 12.21 -21.21 -3.36
C GLY A 64 11.39 -20.49 -2.28
N VAL A 65 11.92 -19.42 -1.68
CA VAL A 65 11.18 -18.57 -0.72
C VAL A 65 10.65 -17.34 -1.45
N GLY A 66 9.39 -17.01 -1.19
CA GLY A 66 8.72 -15.86 -1.78
C GLY A 66 8.22 -14.85 -0.76
N HIS A 67 7.25 -14.06 -1.17
CA HIS A 67 6.47 -13.18 -0.32
C HIS A 67 5.02 -13.29 -0.76
N GLU A 68 4.14 -13.70 0.15
CA GLU A 68 2.70 -13.84 -0.08
C GLU A 68 2.10 -12.54 -0.62
N ARG A 69 0.94 -12.65 -1.25
CA ARG A 69 0.25 -11.49 -1.84
C ARG A 69 0.11 -10.33 -0.85
N HIS A 70 0.71 -9.20 -1.18
CA HIS A 70 0.74 -8.01 -0.32
C HIS A 70 0.77 -6.73 -1.17
N PHE A 71 0.50 -5.58 -0.55
CA PHE A 71 0.58 -4.27 -1.20
C PHE A 71 1.87 -3.54 -0.81
N HIS A 72 2.24 -2.50 -1.56
CA HIS A 72 3.23 -1.51 -1.14
C HIS A 72 2.69 -0.09 -1.24
N ALA A 73 2.98 0.74 -0.23
CA ALA A 73 3.01 2.19 -0.39
C ALA A 73 4.13 2.60 -1.38
N PRO A 74 4.20 3.87 -1.82
CA PRO A 74 5.36 4.36 -2.56
C PRO A 74 6.66 4.03 -1.82
N HIS A 75 7.60 3.40 -2.52
CA HIS A 75 8.80 2.88 -1.92
C HIS A 75 9.98 2.84 -2.90
N ILE A 76 11.17 2.86 -2.32
CA ILE A 76 12.43 2.61 -3.01
C ILE A 76 12.96 1.25 -2.54
N GLY A 77 13.43 0.44 -3.48
CA GLY A 77 14.15 -0.78 -3.18
C GLY A 77 15.61 -0.69 -3.58
N TYR A 78 16.49 -1.24 -2.74
CA TYR A 78 17.90 -1.44 -3.05
C TYR A 78 18.28 -2.91 -2.90
N THR A 79 18.86 -3.48 -3.95
CA THR A 79 19.22 -4.90 -4.02
C THR A 79 20.61 -5.11 -3.45
N ILE A 80 20.71 -5.51 -2.17
CA ILE A 80 21.99 -5.90 -1.55
C ILE A 80 22.55 -7.14 -2.24
N ALA A 81 21.69 -8.14 -2.51
CA ALA A 81 22.05 -9.35 -3.22
C ALA A 81 20.89 -9.75 -4.15
N GLY A 82 21.21 -9.95 -5.44
CA GLY A 82 20.25 -10.22 -6.49
C GLY A 82 19.96 -11.71 -6.72
N SER A 83 18.82 -11.98 -7.34
CA SER A 83 18.44 -13.29 -7.87
C SER A 83 17.39 -13.16 -8.97
N THR A 84 16.81 -14.26 -9.41
CA THR A 84 15.71 -14.28 -10.39
C THR A 84 14.38 -14.51 -9.67
N PHE A 85 13.42 -13.62 -9.90
CA PHE A 85 12.10 -13.66 -9.26
C PHE A 85 11.02 -13.93 -10.28
N ARG A 86 10.07 -14.80 -9.92
CA ARG A 86 8.74 -14.82 -10.55
C ARG A 86 7.86 -13.84 -9.80
N ILE A 87 7.29 -12.89 -10.51
CA ILE A 87 6.40 -11.85 -9.99
C ILE A 87 5.04 -12.02 -10.63
N GLU A 88 4.00 -12.05 -9.81
CA GLU A 88 2.61 -12.02 -10.22
C GLU A 88 1.95 -10.74 -9.70
N ASP A 89 1.33 -9.98 -10.60
CA ASP A 89 0.53 -8.80 -10.28
C ASP A 89 -0.64 -8.64 -11.28
N ALA A 90 -1.29 -7.47 -11.29
CA ALA A 90 -2.43 -7.19 -12.17
C ALA A 90 -2.10 -7.26 -13.67
N SER A 91 -0.82 -7.17 -14.05
CA SER A 91 -0.37 -7.30 -15.43
C SER A 91 -0.11 -8.75 -15.86
N GLY A 92 -0.15 -9.70 -14.91
CA GLY A 92 0.12 -11.11 -15.13
C GLY A 92 1.40 -11.58 -14.44
N VAL A 93 1.95 -12.69 -14.94
CA VAL A 93 3.15 -13.33 -14.40
C VAL A 93 4.37 -13.03 -15.27
N ARG A 94 5.48 -12.64 -14.65
CA ARG A 94 6.78 -12.44 -15.32
C ARG A 94 7.93 -13.00 -14.50
N GLU A 95 9.02 -13.32 -15.17
CA GLU A 95 10.29 -13.67 -14.52
C GLU A 95 11.29 -12.54 -14.76
N VAL A 96 11.91 -12.08 -13.68
CA VAL A 96 12.77 -10.90 -13.67
C VAL A 96 14.06 -11.23 -12.97
N ASN A 97 15.19 -11.06 -13.67
CA ASN A 97 16.48 -11.02 -13.01
C ASN A 97 16.66 -9.66 -12.34
N VAL A 98 16.91 -9.66 -11.03
CA VAL A 98 17.14 -8.44 -10.25
C VAL A 98 18.61 -8.38 -9.87
N PRO A 99 19.43 -7.52 -10.50
CA PRO A 99 20.88 -7.52 -10.29
C PRO A 99 21.31 -7.03 -8.91
N THR A 100 22.37 -7.61 -8.35
CA THR A 100 23.05 -7.06 -7.16
C THR A 100 23.48 -5.62 -7.40
N GLY A 101 23.25 -4.75 -6.41
CA GLY A 101 23.58 -3.32 -6.46
C GLY A 101 22.62 -2.46 -7.25
N SER A 102 21.55 -3.05 -7.83
CA SER A 102 20.49 -2.29 -8.50
C SER A 102 19.55 -1.60 -7.51
N SER A 103 18.82 -0.62 -8.00
CA SER A 103 17.74 0.05 -7.28
C SER A 103 16.49 0.16 -8.14
N PHE A 104 15.34 0.27 -7.50
CA PHE A 104 14.06 0.55 -8.14
C PHE A 104 13.25 1.54 -7.31
N ASP A 105 12.42 2.32 -8.00
CA ASP A 105 11.46 3.25 -7.41
C ASP A 105 10.09 2.88 -7.96
N ASN A 106 9.15 2.67 -7.05
CA ASN A 106 7.78 2.37 -7.38
C ASN A 106 6.86 3.37 -6.67
N ALA A 107 5.85 3.81 -7.41
CA ALA A 107 4.67 4.40 -6.81
C ALA A 107 3.90 3.31 -6.00
N TYR A 108 2.61 3.54 -5.78
CA TYR A 108 1.77 2.56 -5.10
C TYR A 108 1.62 1.25 -5.91
N ILE A 109 1.83 0.11 -5.25
CA ILE A 109 1.56 -1.22 -5.82
C ILE A 109 0.34 -1.81 -5.09
N PRO A 110 -0.82 -1.99 -5.76
CA PRO A 110 -2.04 -2.44 -5.10
C PRO A 110 -1.93 -3.88 -4.59
N TRP A 111 -1.21 -4.72 -5.32
CA TRP A 111 -0.80 -6.04 -4.86
C TRP A 111 0.29 -6.59 -5.77
N HIS A 112 1.16 -7.43 -5.21
CA HIS A 112 1.98 -8.39 -5.95
C HIS A 112 2.26 -9.62 -5.09
N GLN A 113 2.71 -10.70 -5.72
CA GLN A 113 3.28 -11.86 -5.05
C GLN A 113 4.60 -12.18 -5.75
N VAL A 114 5.62 -12.54 -4.97
CA VAL A 114 6.95 -12.84 -5.52
C VAL A 114 7.42 -14.19 -5.05
N LEU A 115 8.22 -14.87 -5.88
CA LEU A 115 8.92 -16.10 -5.54
C LEU A 115 10.34 -16.01 -6.08
N ASN A 116 11.34 -16.23 -5.22
CA ASN A 116 12.70 -16.40 -5.71
C ASN A 116 12.83 -17.77 -6.39
N ILE A 117 12.95 -17.76 -7.72
CA ILE A 117 13.14 -18.95 -8.56
C ILE A 117 14.60 -19.13 -8.99
N GLY A 118 15.49 -18.22 -8.58
CA GLY A 118 16.92 -18.33 -8.82
C GLY A 118 17.59 -19.31 -7.85
N ASP A 119 18.91 -19.39 -7.98
CA ASP A 119 19.79 -20.30 -7.23
C ASP A 119 20.54 -19.60 -6.07
N SER A 120 20.36 -18.28 -5.91
CA SER A 120 20.99 -17.46 -4.88
C SER A 120 19.98 -16.92 -3.87
N THR A 121 20.44 -16.63 -2.65
CA THR A 121 19.64 -15.88 -1.68
C THR A 121 19.65 -14.40 -2.07
N ALA A 122 18.47 -13.83 -2.29
CA ALA A 122 18.32 -12.41 -2.52
C ALA A 122 18.11 -11.66 -1.21
N VAL A 123 18.63 -10.43 -1.14
CA VAL A 123 18.49 -9.54 0.00
C VAL A 123 18.20 -8.14 -0.51
N PHE A 124 17.13 -7.54 0.00
CA PHE A 124 16.70 -6.19 -0.35
C PHE A 124 16.61 -5.30 0.88
N LEU A 125 16.90 -4.01 0.70
CA LEU A 125 16.37 -2.96 1.55
C LEU A 125 15.14 -2.38 0.86
N ILE A 126 14.01 -2.36 1.55
CA ILE A 126 12.79 -1.70 1.12
C ILE A 126 12.58 -0.48 2.01
N ILE A 127 12.57 0.70 1.41
CA ILE A 127 12.38 1.99 2.07
C ILE A 127 10.99 2.48 1.71
N GLU A 128 10.07 2.36 2.66
CA GLU A 128 8.69 2.80 2.52
C GLU A 128 8.51 4.18 3.14
N MET A 129 7.96 5.12 2.38
CA MET A 129 7.62 6.44 2.89
C MET A 129 6.31 6.36 3.67
N LYS A 130 6.22 7.10 4.77
CA LYS A 130 4.99 7.26 5.54
C LYS A 130 4.34 8.59 5.18
N ASP A 131 3.01 8.57 5.11
CA ASP A 131 2.16 9.75 4.94
C ASP A 131 1.90 10.45 6.29
#